data_AF-A0A0V0VP77-F1
#
_entry.id   AF-A0A0V0VP77-F1
#
_cell.length_a   1.000
_cell.length_b   1.000
_cell.length_c   1.000
_cell.angle_alpha   90.00
_cell.angle_beta   90.00
_cell.angle_gamma   90.00
#
_symmetry.space_group_name_H-M   'P 1'
#
loop_
_entity.id
_entity.type
_entity.pdbx_description
1 polymer ?
#
loop_
_entity_poly.entity_id
_entity_poly.type
_entity_poly.pdbx_seq_one_letter_code
_entity_poly.pdbx_strand_id
1 'polypeptide(L)'
;MKAVSEKIAAMQLKVLLQILLATAQLVISAENKCKNTFQIFLDCTEDKIQKNNLHEELEAELKTDFAALSKQCFAWNEEFKNKKLCRLNKNTLDVLAMRRSSKSSSTIGKSLQTEQMILNTFFQRDSKTQQCIRRKLFDSFPNFINQCYKSKLQNYQIMPEKLPDIDFITSNNTQAIRSNYRTRMFIYANIAECAFDNLQHSQATAECFAKQLPRMYNKHCIKLLAGCLQHAMSKTNLQCIYTFDKTKNALCPCAAIQRSLIVENLVATNNLLNDNLPTTTCRSRTTEILKKYLPVVEDAFDKCAGVRLPVRENLLNVCKQNTPEMIRRDSMRSFVVAMSFFQTVIDRFDRFCQAECPHQPLLDYAMSAGLKPL
;
A
#
# COMPACT_ATOMS: atom_id res chain seq x y z
N MET A 1 1.18 23.19 -59.18
CA MET A 1 1.59 23.70 -57.85
C MET A 1 1.04 22.86 -56.68
N LYS A 2 -0.28 22.64 -56.58
CA LYS A 2 -0.89 21.87 -55.46
C LYS A 2 -0.33 20.45 -55.25
N ALA A 3 -0.20 19.68 -56.34
CA ALA A 3 0.36 18.32 -56.30
C ALA A 3 1.86 18.24 -55.94
N VAL A 4 2.63 19.32 -56.18
CA VAL A 4 4.05 19.40 -55.80
C VAL A 4 4.17 19.70 -54.30
N SER A 5 3.30 20.58 -53.78
CA SER A 5 3.21 20.89 -52.35
C SER A 5 2.81 19.67 -51.51
N GLU A 6 1.87 18.83 -51.98
CA GLU A 6 1.45 17.61 -51.28
C GLU A 6 2.56 16.54 -51.26
N LYS A 7 3.34 16.40 -52.34
CA LYS A 7 4.51 15.51 -52.37
C LYS A 7 5.62 15.95 -51.42
N ILE A 8 5.87 17.26 -51.32
CA ILE A 8 6.86 17.82 -50.39
C ILE A 8 6.41 17.60 -48.94
N ALA A 9 5.14 17.84 -48.62
CA ALA A 9 4.59 17.60 -47.29
C ALA A 9 4.64 16.11 -46.89
N ALA A 10 4.31 15.19 -47.81
CA ALA A 10 4.40 13.75 -47.57
C ALA A 10 5.86 13.29 -47.37
N MET A 11 6.81 13.86 -48.11
CA MET A 11 8.24 13.57 -47.94
C MET A 11 8.79 14.09 -46.62
N GLN A 12 8.40 15.31 -46.20
CA GLN A 12 8.75 15.87 -44.89
C GLN A 12 8.17 15.05 -43.73
N LEU A 13 6.91 14.62 -43.82
CA LEU A 13 6.28 13.76 -42.82
C LEU A 13 7.02 12.42 -42.70
N LYS A 14 7.43 11.82 -43.82
CA LYS A 14 8.16 10.55 -43.85
C LYS A 14 9.55 10.67 -43.20
N VAL A 15 10.27 11.77 -43.48
CA VAL A 15 11.56 12.07 -42.85
C VAL A 15 11.39 12.31 -41.34
N LEU A 16 10.37 13.06 -40.94
CA LEU A 16 10.05 13.30 -39.53
C LEU A 16 9.76 11.98 -38.80
N LEU A 17 8.98 11.08 -39.41
CA LEU A 17 8.65 9.77 -38.86
C LEU A 17 9.89 8.89 -38.70
N GLN A 18 10.80 8.90 -39.68
CA GLN A 18 12.05 8.16 -39.62
C GLN A 18 13.00 8.68 -38.54
N ILE A 19 13.09 10.01 -38.38
CA ILE A 19 13.88 10.63 -37.30
C ILE A 19 13.29 10.22 -35.94
N LEU A 20 11.96 10.32 -35.78
CA LEU A 20 11.28 9.92 -34.55
C LEU A 20 11.52 8.43 -34.21
N LEU A 21 11.41 7.54 -35.20
CA LEU A 21 11.67 6.11 -35.03
C LEU A 21 13.13 5.83 -34.63
N ALA A 22 14.10 6.48 -35.28
CA ALA A 22 15.51 6.34 -34.96
C ALA A 22 15.84 6.87 -33.56
N THR A 23 15.28 8.03 -33.18
CA THR A 23 15.43 8.57 -31.81
C THR A 23 14.81 7.65 -30.77
N ALA A 24 13.62 7.09 -31.04
CA ALA A 24 12.98 6.14 -30.13
C ALA A 24 13.81 4.87 -29.94
N GLN A 25 14.39 4.31 -31.02
CA GLN A 25 15.27 3.14 -30.94
C GLN A 25 16.57 3.42 -30.16
N LEU A 26 17.15 4.62 -30.31
CA LEU A 26 18.33 5.03 -29.54
C LEU A 26 18.00 5.15 -28.04
N VAL A 27 16.88 5.79 -27.69
CA VAL A 27 16.42 5.91 -26.30
C VAL A 27 16.16 4.53 -25.69
N ILE A 28 15.45 3.64 -26.39
CA ILE A 28 15.18 2.27 -25.92
C ILE A 28 16.49 1.48 -25.75
N SER A 29 17.44 1.61 -26.68
CA SER A 29 18.74 0.94 -26.59
C SER A 29 19.56 1.42 -25.40
N ALA A 30 19.55 2.72 -25.11
CA ALA A 30 20.24 3.30 -23.97
C ALA A 30 19.58 2.90 -22.63
N GLU A 31 18.25 2.94 -22.55
CA GLU A 31 17.49 2.46 -21.39
C GLU A 31 17.73 0.98 -21.12
N ASN A 32 17.85 0.16 -22.18
CA ASN A 32 18.10 -1.27 -22.06
C ASN A 32 19.47 -1.59 -21.44
N LYS A 33 20.47 -0.71 -21.58
CA LYS A 33 21.75 -0.84 -20.85
C LYS A 33 21.59 -0.59 -19.36
N CYS A 34 20.59 0.22 -18.98
CA CYS A 34 20.28 0.61 -17.61
C CYS A 34 19.12 -0.18 -16.98
N LYS A 35 18.55 -1.16 -17.69
CA LYS A 35 17.32 -1.85 -17.27
C LYS A 35 17.41 -2.52 -15.89
N ASN A 36 18.61 -3.01 -15.54
CA ASN A 36 18.84 -3.71 -14.28
C ASN A 36 19.18 -2.77 -13.12
N THR A 37 19.38 -1.47 -13.37
CA THR A 37 19.84 -0.53 -12.34
C THR A 37 18.88 -0.46 -11.15
N PHE A 38 17.57 -0.40 -11.42
CA PHE A 38 16.58 -0.40 -10.35
C PHE A 38 16.51 -1.75 -9.63
N GLN A 39 16.62 -2.87 -10.35
CA GLN A 39 16.68 -4.21 -9.74
C GLN A 39 17.88 -4.36 -8.81
N ILE A 40 19.08 -3.94 -9.23
CA ILE A 40 20.30 -3.99 -8.40
C ILE A 40 20.13 -3.16 -7.11
N PHE A 41 19.46 -2.01 -7.21
CA PHE A 41 19.12 -1.21 -6.03
C PHE A 41 18.18 -1.95 -5.07
N LEU A 42 17.12 -2.57 -5.60
CA LEU A 42 16.17 -3.36 -4.80
C LEU A 42 16.87 -4.56 -4.15
N ASP A 43 17.74 -5.26 -4.89
CA ASP A 43 18.52 -6.40 -4.39
C ASP A 43 19.49 -5.97 -3.28
N CYS A 44 20.23 -4.87 -3.47
CA CYS A 44 21.09 -4.33 -2.42
C CYS A 44 20.30 -3.96 -1.17
N THR A 45 19.11 -3.38 -1.37
CA THR A 45 18.24 -2.94 -0.27
C THR A 45 17.77 -4.15 0.52
N GLU A 46 17.32 -5.20 -0.15
CA GLU A 46 17.00 -6.49 0.43
C GLU A 46 18.21 -7.04 1.21
N ASP A 47 19.36 -7.19 0.55
CA ASP A 47 20.60 -7.71 1.13
C ASP A 47 21.04 -6.98 2.41
N LYS A 48 20.99 -5.64 2.40
CA LYS A 48 21.43 -4.83 3.56
C LYS A 48 20.47 -4.93 4.72
N ILE A 49 19.15 -4.98 4.45
CA ILE A 49 18.16 -5.19 5.50
C ILE A 49 18.41 -6.55 6.18
N GLN A 50 18.68 -7.57 5.37
CA GLN A 50 18.93 -8.94 5.83
C GLN A 50 20.26 -9.06 6.61
N LYS A 51 21.38 -8.65 6.03
CA LYS A 51 22.73 -8.80 6.63
C LYS A 51 22.90 -8.01 7.93
N ASN A 52 22.30 -6.84 8.03
CA ASN A 52 22.42 -5.97 9.21
C ASN A 52 21.28 -6.17 10.22
N ASN A 53 20.38 -7.14 10.00
CA ASN A 53 19.22 -7.42 10.86
C ASN A 53 18.36 -6.17 11.17
N LEU A 54 18.16 -5.28 10.19
CA LEU A 54 17.51 -3.98 10.39
C LEU A 54 15.98 -4.05 10.45
N HIS A 55 15.40 -5.25 10.43
CA HIS A 55 13.94 -5.44 10.38
C HIS A 55 13.23 -4.81 11.58
N GLU A 56 13.76 -4.97 12.80
CA GLU A 56 13.13 -4.43 14.00
C GLU A 56 13.17 -2.89 14.03
N GLU A 57 14.29 -2.30 13.63
CA GLU A 57 14.46 -0.85 13.54
C GLU A 57 13.50 -0.25 12.52
N LEU A 58 13.38 -0.87 11.34
CA LEU A 58 12.47 -0.44 10.29
C LEU A 58 11.00 -0.55 10.70
N GLU A 59 10.61 -1.62 11.41
CA GLU A 59 9.25 -1.78 11.91
C GLU A 59 8.92 -0.81 13.05
N ALA A 60 9.90 -0.47 13.90
CA ALA A 60 9.78 0.54 14.95
C ALA A 60 9.64 1.96 14.38
N GLU A 61 10.43 2.29 13.35
CA GLU A 61 10.32 3.55 12.60
C GLU A 61 8.94 3.65 11.93
N LEU A 62 8.52 2.59 11.23
CA LEU A 62 7.19 2.50 10.61
C LEU A 62 6.04 2.67 11.60
N LYS A 63 6.18 2.13 12.82
CA LYS A 63 5.18 2.34 13.87
C LYS A 63 5.17 3.78 14.36
N THR A 64 6.34 4.38 14.57
CA THR A 64 6.50 5.75 15.07
C THR A 64 5.91 6.76 14.08
N ASP A 65 6.23 6.59 12.81
CA ASP A 65 5.75 7.45 11.73
C ASP A 65 4.23 7.32 11.55
N PHE A 66 3.71 6.09 11.57
CA PHE A 66 2.26 5.85 11.50
C PHE A 66 1.52 6.44 12.71
N ALA A 67 2.12 6.41 13.90
CA ALA A 67 1.57 7.07 15.09
C ALA A 67 1.58 8.61 14.94
N ALA A 68 2.62 9.18 14.33
CA ALA A 68 2.67 10.61 14.02
C ALA A 68 1.60 11.01 12.99
N LEU A 69 1.41 10.22 11.93
CA LEU A 69 0.32 10.39 10.97
C LEU A 69 -1.05 10.35 11.67
N SER A 70 -1.23 9.37 12.55
CA SER A 70 -2.47 9.24 13.31
C SER A 70 -2.75 10.48 14.16
N LYS A 71 -1.71 11.04 14.81
CA LYS A 71 -1.78 12.31 15.57
C LYS A 71 -2.23 13.49 14.73
N GLN A 72 -1.86 13.52 13.45
CA GLN A 72 -2.20 14.63 12.54
C GLN A 72 -3.62 14.49 11.96
N CYS A 73 -4.04 13.26 11.66
CA CYS A 73 -5.28 12.97 10.92
C CYS A 73 -6.51 12.67 11.77
N PHE A 74 -6.36 12.57 13.09
CA PHE A 74 -7.47 12.50 14.04
C PHE A 74 -7.53 13.74 14.93
N ALA A 75 -8.68 13.98 15.55
CA ALA A 75 -8.83 14.93 16.63
C ALA A 75 -8.49 14.24 17.97
N TRP A 76 -7.37 14.62 18.59
CA TRP A 76 -6.81 13.98 19.80
C TRP A 76 -7.08 14.72 21.11
N ASN A 77 -7.46 15.99 21.05
CA ASN A 77 -7.65 16.87 22.20
C ASN A 77 -8.72 17.96 21.93
N GLU A 78 -9.16 18.62 23.00
CA GLU A 78 -10.17 19.69 22.99
C GLU A 78 -9.81 20.84 22.03
N GLU A 79 -8.53 21.18 21.87
CA GLU A 79 -8.04 22.19 20.90
C GLU A 79 -8.31 21.80 19.43
N PHE A 80 -8.47 20.51 19.14
CA PHE A 80 -8.79 19.99 17.81
C PHE A 80 -10.29 19.78 17.59
N LYS A 81 -11.16 20.22 18.52
CA LYS A 81 -12.64 20.14 18.39
C LYS A 81 -13.18 20.78 17.11
N ASN A 82 -12.43 21.71 16.50
CA ASN A 82 -12.81 22.41 15.28
C ASN A 82 -12.42 21.70 13.97
N LYS A 83 -11.72 20.56 14.01
CA LYS A 83 -11.44 19.80 12.79
C LYS A 83 -12.60 18.83 12.50
N LYS A 84 -13.11 18.86 11.26
CA LYS A 84 -14.07 17.90 10.71
C LYS A 84 -13.43 16.50 10.54
N LEU A 85 -12.91 15.92 11.62
CA LEU A 85 -12.13 14.68 11.66
C LEU A 85 -12.67 13.75 12.74
N CYS A 86 -12.39 12.46 12.61
CA CYS A 86 -12.70 11.47 13.63
C CYS A 86 -11.95 11.74 14.93
N ARG A 87 -12.58 11.39 16.06
CA ARG A 87 -11.94 11.42 17.38
C ARG A 87 -11.23 10.10 17.63
N LEU A 88 -10.03 10.17 18.21
CA LEU A 88 -9.32 8.99 18.69
C LEU A 88 -9.11 9.12 20.19
N ASN A 89 -9.79 8.29 20.99
CA ASN A 89 -9.58 8.27 22.44
C ASN A 89 -8.30 7.49 22.78
N LYS A 90 -7.43 8.11 23.58
CA LYS A 90 -6.13 7.57 24.03
C LYS A 90 -6.29 6.26 24.80
N ASN A 91 -7.38 6.07 25.55
CA ASN A 91 -7.65 4.85 26.34
C ASN A 91 -8.08 3.65 25.48
N THR A 92 -8.52 3.86 24.25
CA THR A 92 -8.99 2.76 23.38
C THR A 92 -7.80 1.95 22.82
N LEU A 93 -6.61 2.56 22.70
CA LEU A 93 -5.35 1.91 22.28
C LEU A 93 -4.96 0.75 23.20
N ASP A 94 -5.12 0.93 24.52
CA ASP A 94 -4.77 -0.10 25.51
C ASP A 94 -5.85 -1.18 25.60
N VAL A 95 -7.14 -0.83 25.45
CA VAL A 95 -8.27 -1.77 25.57
C VAL A 95 -8.34 -2.77 24.41
N LEU A 96 -8.06 -2.35 23.16
CA LEU A 96 -8.01 -3.29 22.01
C LEU A 96 -6.70 -4.11 21.97
N ALA A 97 -5.61 -3.59 22.55
CA ALA A 97 -4.38 -4.37 22.76
C ALA A 97 -4.50 -5.40 23.90
N MET A 98 -5.37 -5.13 24.90
CA MET A 98 -5.56 -5.94 26.11
C MET A 98 -6.82 -6.82 26.14
N ARG A 99 -7.70 -6.82 25.13
CA ARG A 99 -8.79 -7.82 25.04
C ARG A 99 -8.22 -9.23 24.82
N ARG A 100 -7.65 -9.79 25.88
CA ARG A 100 -7.64 -11.22 26.16
C ARG A 100 -9.10 -11.62 26.25
N SER A 101 -9.45 -12.69 25.54
CA SER A 101 -10.73 -13.38 25.61
C SER A 101 -11.37 -13.29 27.00
N SER A 102 -12.27 -12.34 27.22
CA SER A 102 -13.12 -12.36 28.42
C SER A 102 -14.25 -13.34 28.13
N LYS A 103 -14.21 -14.49 28.81
CA LYS A 103 -15.38 -15.36 28.99
C LYS A 103 -16.43 -14.60 29.81
N SER A 104 -17.30 -13.83 29.17
CA SER A 104 -18.68 -13.54 29.65
C SER A 104 -19.39 -12.49 28.78
N SER A 105 -20.33 -12.95 27.96
CA SER A 105 -21.74 -12.56 28.03
C SER A 105 -22.47 -13.35 26.95
N SER A 106 -23.58 -13.98 27.31
CA SER A 106 -24.32 -14.98 26.54
C SER A 106 -25.15 -14.41 25.38
N THR A 107 -24.71 -13.29 24.79
CA THR A 107 -25.35 -12.70 23.61
C THR A 107 -24.33 -12.04 22.68
N ILE A 108 -23.18 -12.69 22.44
CA ILE A 108 -22.23 -12.24 21.42
C ILE A 108 -22.79 -12.68 20.06
N GLY A 109 -23.28 -11.72 19.27
CA GLY A 109 -23.64 -11.97 17.87
C GLY A 109 -22.48 -12.63 17.14
N LYS A 110 -22.77 -13.59 16.24
CA LYS A 110 -21.76 -14.31 15.43
C LYS A 110 -20.75 -13.39 14.69
N SER A 111 -21.05 -12.10 14.56
CA SER A 111 -20.23 -11.06 13.92
C SER A 111 -19.02 -10.59 14.74
N LEU A 112 -19.13 -10.44 16.07
CA LEU A 112 -17.98 -10.14 16.96
C LEU A 112 -16.96 -11.29 17.00
N GLN A 113 -17.38 -12.50 16.61
CA GLN A 113 -16.48 -13.64 16.47
C GLN A 113 -15.55 -13.51 15.26
N THR A 114 -15.91 -12.77 14.20
CA THR A 114 -15.11 -12.75 12.96
C THR A 114 -13.87 -11.89 13.09
N GLU A 115 -13.99 -10.69 13.66
CA GLU A 115 -12.83 -9.86 14.02
C GLU A 115 -11.89 -10.64 14.96
N GLN A 116 -12.45 -11.22 16.03
CA GLN A 116 -11.66 -12.00 16.98
C GLN A 116 -11.04 -13.25 16.35
N MET A 117 -11.72 -13.89 15.39
CA MET A 117 -11.20 -15.02 14.60
C MET A 117 -10.02 -14.59 13.75
N ILE A 118 -10.10 -13.46 13.05
CA ILE A 118 -8.97 -12.90 12.29
C ILE A 118 -7.79 -12.61 13.22
N LEU A 119 -8.05 -11.89 14.32
CA LEU A 119 -7.01 -11.50 15.29
C LEU A 119 -6.38 -12.72 15.98
N ASN A 120 -7.17 -13.71 16.39
CA ASN A 120 -6.65 -14.93 17.01
C ASN A 120 -5.88 -15.77 16.00
N THR A 121 -6.43 -15.96 14.81
CA THR A 121 -5.77 -16.74 13.76
C THR A 121 -4.45 -16.12 13.34
N PHE A 122 -4.34 -14.80 13.32
CA PHE A 122 -3.05 -14.19 13.04
C PHE A 122 -2.16 -14.15 14.29
N PHE A 123 -2.58 -13.54 15.40
CA PHE A 123 -1.68 -13.26 16.53
C PHE A 123 -1.44 -14.42 17.51
N GLN A 124 -2.24 -15.49 17.49
CA GLN A 124 -2.08 -16.63 18.41
C GLN A 124 -1.47 -17.87 17.73
N ARG A 125 -1.33 -17.87 16.40
CA ARG A 125 -0.67 -18.95 15.66
C ARG A 125 0.85 -18.87 15.76
N ASP A 126 1.48 -19.96 15.34
CA ASP A 126 2.93 -20.05 15.18
C ASP A 126 3.44 -19.08 14.10
N SER A 127 4.73 -18.82 14.15
CA SER A 127 5.35 -17.83 13.28
C SER A 127 5.37 -18.24 11.81
N LYS A 128 5.36 -19.54 11.49
CA LYS A 128 5.29 -20.05 10.12
C LYS A 128 3.92 -19.77 9.49
N THR A 129 2.83 -19.97 10.23
CA THR A 129 1.49 -19.60 9.77
C THR A 129 1.37 -18.09 9.50
N GLN A 130 1.87 -17.27 10.42
CA GLN A 130 1.88 -15.81 10.27
C GLN A 130 2.71 -15.35 9.07
N GLN A 131 3.90 -15.93 8.89
CA GLN A 131 4.78 -15.66 7.75
C GLN A 131 4.12 -16.06 6.43
N CYS A 132 3.47 -17.22 6.38
CA CYS A 132 2.75 -17.68 5.20
C CYS A 132 1.65 -16.68 4.79
N ILE A 133 0.84 -16.20 5.74
CA ILE A 133 -0.23 -15.21 5.47
C ILE A 133 0.39 -13.93 4.89
N ARG A 134 1.40 -13.36 5.57
CA ARG A 134 2.06 -12.12 5.12
C ARG A 134 2.65 -12.27 3.72
N ARG A 135 3.33 -13.39 3.46
CA ARG A 135 3.95 -13.67 2.16
C ARG A 135 2.93 -13.76 1.04
N LYS A 136 1.83 -14.48 1.23
CA LYS A 136 0.76 -14.54 0.24
C LYS A 136 0.20 -13.16 -0.11
N LEU A 137 0.05 -12.30 0.89
CA LEU A 137 -0.40 -10.92 0.66
C LEU A 137 0.67 -10.10 -0.08
N PHE A 138 1.94 -10.19 0.32
CA PHE A 138 3.05 -9.48 -0.30
C PHE A 138 3.25 -9.91 -1.77
N ASP A 139 3.29 -11.21 -2.05
CA ASP A 139 3.46 -11.78 -3.39
C ASP A 139 2.31 -11.41 -4.34
N SER A 140 1.13 -11.12 -3.80
CA SER A 140 -0.01 -10.66 -4.59
C SER A 140 0.07 -9.18 -4.96
N PHE A 141 0.83 -8.37 -4.20
CA PHE A 141 0.86 -6.92 -4.34
C PHE A 141 1.28 -6.43 -5.73
N PRO A 142 2.31 -7.03 -6.39
CA PRO A 142 2.67 -6.69 -7.77
C PRO A 142 1.48 -6.71 -8.73
N ASN A 143 0.55 -7.66 -8.59
CA ASN A 143 -0.61 -7.78 -9.49
C ASN A 143 -1.51 -6.55 -9.46
N PHE A 144 -1.54 -5.81 -8.36
CA PHE A 144 -2.36 -4.61 -8.21
C PHE A 144 -1.71 -3.34 -8.75
N ILE A 145 -0.37 -3.28 -8.76
CA ILE A 145 0.36 -2.09 -9.24
C ILE A 145 0.80 -2.23 -10.69
N ASN A 146 0.93 -3.45 -11.22
CA ASN A 146 1.48 -3.72 -12.56
C ASN A 146 0.77 -2.97 -13.68
N GLN A 147 -0.57 -2.92 -13.67
CA GLN A 147 -1.31 -2.23 -14.72
C GLN A 147 -1.05 -0.72 -14.69
N CYS A 148 -1.11 -0.11 -13.51
CA CYS A 148 -0.78 1.30 -13.33
C CYS A 148 0.67 1.59 -13.76
N TYR A 149 1.58 0.73 -13.34
CA TYR A 149 2.99 0.93 -13.59
C TYR A 149 3.32 0.86 -15.08
N LYS A 150 2.75 -0.13 -15.77
CA LYS A 150 2.82 -0.21 -17.23
C LYS A 150 2.26 1.06 -17.87
N SER A 151 1.10 1.56 -17.47
CA SER A 151 0.56 2.79 -18.06
C SER A 151 1.47 4.04 -17.89
N LYS A 152 2.39 4.03 -16.92
CA LYS A 152 3.33 5.13 -16.64
C LYS A 152 4.71 4.94 -17.28
N LEU A 153 5.05 3.76 -17.79
CA LEU A 153 6.31 3.46 -18.45
C LEU A 153 6.13 3.28 -19.96
N GLN A 154 6.88 4.03 -20.75
CA GLN A 154 6.93 3.85 -22.21
C GLN A 154 7.69 2.57 -22.62
N ASN A 155 8.72 2.19 -21.84
CA ASN A 155 9.51 0.99 -22.06
C ASN A 155 9.28 0.01 -20.90
N TYR A 156 8.66 -1.13 -21.16
CA TYR A 156 8.40 -2.13 -20.12
C TYR A 156 9.63 -2.96 -19.73
N GLN A 157 10.70 -2.92 -20.52
CA GLN A 157 11.89 -3.74 -20.30
C GLN A 157 12.72 -3.27 -19.09
N ILE A 158 12.50 -2.04 -18.62
CA ILE A 158 13.15 -1.46 -17.43
C ILE A 158 12.36 -1.68 -16.13
N MET A 159 11.24 -2.42 -16.20
CA MET A 159 10.47 -2.82 -15.03
C MET A 159 11.30 -3.82 -14.20
N PRO A 160 11.43 -3.63 -12.86
CA PRO A 160 12.09 -4.61 -12.00
C PRO A 160 11.40 -5.97 -12.12
N GLU A 161 12.22 -7.02 -12.11
CA GLU A 161 11.77 -8.41 -12.15
C GLU A 161 11.11 -8.82 -10.83
N LYS A 162 11.64 -8.33 -9.70
CA LYS A 162 11.08 -8.59 -8.36
C LYS A 162 11.08 -7.34 -7.50
N LEU A 163 10.08 -7.25 -6.62
CA LEU A 163 10.08 -6.31 -5.51
C LEU A 163 10.95 -6.88 -4.38
N PRO A 164 11.58 -6.02 -3.55
CA PRO A 164 12.46 -6.48 -2.48
C PRO A 164 11.63 -7.28 -1.47
N ASP A 165 12.09 -8.49 -1.12
CA ASP A 165 11.39 -9.32 -0.15
C ASP A 165 11.68 -8.86 1.28
N ILE A 166 10.87 -7.92 1.73
CA ILE A 166 10.98 -7.28 3.05
C ILE A 166 10.28 -8.05 4.16
N ASP A 167 9.43 -9.01 3.80
CA ASP A 167 8.75 -9.89 4.74
C ASP A 167 9.54 -11.19 4.99
N PHE A 168 10.50 -11.57 4.11
CA PHE A 168 11.24 -12.85 4.08
C PHE A 168 11.83 -13.32 5.42
N ILE A 169 12.61 -12.50 6.12
CA ILE A 169 13.49 -13.00 7.20
C ILE A 169 12.85 -12.98 8.58
N THR A 170 11.67 -12.40 8.73
CA THR A 170 10.95 -12.45 10.01
C THR A 170 10.21 -13.78 10.17
N SER A 171 10.95 -14.89 10.09
CA SER A 171 10.50 -16.19 10.60
C SER A 171 10.13 -16.10 12.07
N ASN A 172 10.67 -15.11 12.78
CA ASN A 172 10.17 -14.60 14.05
C ASN A 172 9.19 -13.47 13.77
N ASN A 173 7.90 -13.70 14.03
CA ASN A 173 6.93 -12.63 14.15
C ASN A 173 7.27 -11.80 15.40
N THR A 174 8.18 -10.84 15.23
CA THR A 174 8.72 -10.04 16.33
C THR A 174 7.62 -9.21 16.97
N GLN A 175 7.86 -8.79 18.21
CA GLN A 175 6.94 -7.90 18.92
C GLN A 175 6.71 -6.59 18.15
N ALA A 176 7.72 -6.10 17.42
CA ALA A 176 7.62 -4.92 16.56
C ALA A 176 6.57 -5.11 15.44
N ILE A 177 6.66 -6.21 14.67
CA ILE A 177 5.71 -6.53 13.59
C ILE A 177 4.29 -6.68 14.17
N ARG A 178 4.15 -7.42 15.27
CA ARG A 178 2.84 -7.60 15.92
C ARG A 178 2.24 -6.28 16.35
N SER A 179 3.04 -5.43 16.99
CA SER A 179 2.61 -4.11 17.44
C SER A 179 2.23 -3.21 16.27
N ASN A 180 2.95 -3.31 15.16
CA ASN A 180 2.72 -2.54 13.94
C ASN A 180 1.35 -2.91 13.31
N TYR A 181 1.10 -4.20 13.07
CA TYR A 181 -0.20 -4.68 12.57
C TYR A 181 -1.36 -4.29 13.49
N ARG A 182 -1.21 -4.48 14.81
CA ARG A 182 -2.23 -4.09 15.79
C ARG A 182 -2.57 -2.60 15.73
N THR A 183 -1.54 -1.75 15.63
CA THR A 183 -1.73 -0.30 15.55
C THR A 183 -2.52 0.08 14.30
N ARG A 184 -2.19 -0.52 13.14
CA ARG A 184 -2.90 -0.29 11.88
C ARG A 184 -4.35 -0.74 11.93
N MET A 185 -4.59 -2.00 12.33
CA MET A 185 -5.94 -2.55 12.52
C MET A 185 -6.80 -1.64 13.37
N PHE A 186 -6.26 -1.21 14.51
CA PHE A 186 -6.93 -0.33 15.44
C PHE A 186 -7.31 1.02 14.80
N ILE A 187 -6.34 1.69 14.17
CA ILE A 187 -6.56 3.01 13.58
C ILE A 187 -7.62 2.95 12.49
N TYR A 188 -7.51 2.01 11.54
CA TYR A 188 -8.49 1.89 10.47
C TYR A 188 -9.87 1.49 11.00
N ALA A 189 -9.95 0.62 12.01
CA ALA A 189 -11.22 0.27 12.65
C ALA A 189 -11.90 1.50 13.27
N ASN A 190 -11.13 2.44 13.87
CA ASN A 190 -11.69 3.68 14.40
C ASN A 190 -12.20 4.62 13.30
N ILE A 191 -11.56 4.66 12.13
CA ILE A 191 -12.07 5.42 10.97
C ILE A 191 -13.42 4.85 10.54
N ALA A 192 -13.55 3.53 10.48
CA ALA A 192 -14.79 2.86 10.12
C ALA A 192 -15.90 3.05 11.17
N GLU A 193 -15.58 2.96 12.46
CA GLU A 193 -16.53 3.23 13.54
C GLU A 193 -17.06 4.66 13.49
N CYS A 194 -16.17 5.62 13.31
CA CYS A 194 -16.51 7.01 13.12
C CYS A 194 -17.47 7.22 11.94
N ALA A 195 -17.42 6.37 10.91
CA ALA A 195 -18.29 6.49 9.74
C ALA A 195 -19.77 6.19 10.04
N PHE A 196 -20.06 5.41 11.10
CA PHE A 196 -21.43 5.17 11.57
C PHE A 196 -22.01 6.36 12.32
N ASP A 197 -21.17 7.09 13.04
CA ASP A 197 -21.60 8.25 13.82
C ASP A 197 -21.56 9.55 13.00
N ASN A 198 -20.54 9.70 12.14
CA ASN A 198 -20.35 10.85 11.25
C ASN A 198 -19.50 10.48 10.02
N LEU A 199 -20.19 10.22 8.91
CA LEU A 199 -19.56 9.83 7.64
C LEU A 199 -18.57 10.88 7.11
N GLN A 200 -18.90 12.17 7.18
CA GLN A 200 -18.05 13.23 6.64
C GLN A 200 -16.72 13.31 7.39
N HIS A 201 -16.73 13.13 8.71
CA HIS A 201 -15.52 13.09 9.52
C HIS A 201 -14.67 11.87 9.19
N SER A 202 -15.30 10.71 8.98
CA SER A 202 -14.61 9.50 8.54
C SER A 202 -13.93 9.69 7.19
N GLN A 203 -14.64 10.25 6.21
CA GLN A 203 -14.10 10.58 4.90
C GLN A 203 -12.91 11.54 4.98
N ALA A 204 -13.04 12.64 5.72
CA ALA A 204 -11.96 13.61 5.87
C ALA A 204 -10.72 13.02 6.59
N THR A 205 -10.92 12.18 7.61
CA THR A 205 -9.82 11.45 8.27
C THR A 205 -9.18 10.45 7.31
N ALA A 206 -9.98 9.63 6.60
CA ALA A 206 -9.52 8.70 5.58
C ALA A 206 -8.69 9.38 4.48
N GLU A 207 -9.17 10.51 3.96
CA GLU A 207 -8.46 11.32 2.97
C GLU A 207 -7.15 11.90 3.52
N CYS A 208 -7.12 12.30 4.80
CA CYS A 208 -5.90 12.72 5.45
C CYS A 208 -4.86 11.57 5.50
N PHE A 209 -5.27 10.34 5.80
CA PHE A 209 -4.38 9.16 5.77
C PHE A 209 -3.96 8.76 4.34
N ALA A 210 -4.79 9.05 3.34
CA ALA A 210 -4.45 8.81 1.94
C ALA A 210 -3.38 9.77 1.43
N LYS A 211 -3.25 10.96 2.03
CA LYS A 211 -2.16 11.89 1.72
C LYS A 211 -0.82 11.30 2.19
N GLN A 212 0.16 11.29 1.29
CA GLN A 212 1.53 10.96 1.66
C GLN A 212 2.04 12.05 2.61
N LEU A 213 2.54 11.65 3.79
CA LEU A 213 3.35 12.57 4.57
C LEU A 213 4.74 12.63 3.93
N PRO A 214 5.26 13.82 3.64
CA PRO A 214 6.68 13.97 3.38
C PRO A 214 7.44 13.44 4.60
N ARG A 215 8.51 12.67 4.38
CA ARG A 215 9.52 12.30 5.40
C ARG A 215 9.18 11.17 6.37
N MET A 216 8.20 10.31 6.09
CA MET A 216 8.19 9.02 6.80
C MET A 216 9.43 8.22 6.34
N TYR A 217 10.11 7.54 7.26
CA TYR A 217 11.28 6.67 7.01
C TYR A 217 12.66 7.35 6.83
N ASN A 218 12.88 8.56 7.33
CA ASN A 218 14.13 9.27 7.03
C ASN A 218 15.41 8.74 7.71
N LYS A 219 15.35 8.06 8.86
CA LYS A 219 16.59 7.78 9.62
C LYS A 219 17.41 6.65 9.03
N HIS A 220 16.78 5.51 8.75
CA HIS A 220 17.49 4.33 8.21
C HIS A 220 17.38 4.23 6.70
N CYS A 221 16.27 4.68 6.12
CA CYS A 221 16.05 4.60 4.67
C CYS A 221 17.04 5.50 3.91
N ILE A 222 17.38 6.69 4.42
CA ILE A 222 18.37 7.56 3.76
C ILE A 222 19.75 6.89 3.69
N LYS A 223 20.28 6.34 4.80
CA LYS A 223 21.62 5.70 4.80
C LYS A 223 21.65 4.37 4.04
N LEU A 224 20.63 3.54 4.22
CA LEU A 224 20.52 2.24 3.56
C LEU A 224 20.36 2.42 2.04
N LEU A 225 19.37 3.22 1.63
CA LEU A 225 19.03 3.40 0.23
C LEU A 225 20.04 4.28 -0.51
N ALA A 226 20.63 5.32 0.10
CA ALA A 226 21.70 6.08 -0.56
C ALA A 226 22.91 5.17 -0.86
N GLY A 227 23.31 4.32 0.10
CA GLY A 227 24.38 3.36 -0.12
C GLY A 227 24.02 2.31 -1.19
N CYS A 228 22.75 1.93 -1.32
CA CYS A 228 22.31 1.00 -2.36
C CYS A 228 22.15 1.64 -3.74
N LEU A 229 21.80 2.93 -3.79
CA LEU A 229 21.83 3.70 -5.02
C LEU A 229 23.28 3.83 -5.53
N GLN A 230 24.21 4.18 -4.65
CA GLN A 230 25.64 4.21 -4.99
C GLN A 230 26.13 2.85 -5.49
N HIS A 231 25.71 1.76 -4.84
CA HIS A 231 26.02 0.40 -5.30
C HIS A 231 25.48 0.14 -6.72
N ALA A 232 24.22 0.45 -6.97
CA ALA A 232 23.60 0.28 -8.29
C ALA A 232 24.30 1.11 -9.38
N MET A 233 24.66 2.37 -9.07
CA MET A 233 25.41 3.23 -9.98
C MET A 233 26.80 2.67 -10.27
N SER A 234 27.50 2.11 -9.28
CA SER A 234 28.82 1.50 -9.48
C SER A 234 28.80 0.27 -10.40
N LYS A 235 27.64 -0.40 -10.51
CA LYS A 235 27.45 -1.60 -11.33
C LYS A 235 26.97 -1.31 -12.74
N THR A 236 26.33 -0.16 -12.98
CA THR A 236 25.67 0.14 -14.26
C THR A 236 26.18 1.38 -14.96
N ASN A 237 26.77 2.35 -14.23
CA ASN A 237 27.19 3.70 -14.62
C ASN A 237 26.22 4.80 -14.13
N LEU A 238 26.78 5.95 -13.77
CA LEU A 238 26.09 7.15 -13.28
C LEU A 238 25.05 7.68 -14.29
N GLN A 239 25.26 7.46 -15.59
CA GLN A 239 24.28 7.81 -16.64
C GLN A 239 22.93 7.09 -16.47
N CYS A 240 22.89 5.94 -15.78
CA CYS A 240 21.68 5.18 -15.52
C CYS A 240 20.80 5.76 -14.40
N ILE A 241 21.23 6.84 -13.72
CA ILE A 241 20.44 7.50 -12.68
C ILE A 241 19.09 8.02 -13.20
N TYR A 242 19.04 8.48 -14.45
CA TYR A 242 17.79 8.93 -15.08
C TYR A 242 16.80 7.79 -15.29
N THR A 243 17.27 6.63 -15.79
CA THR A 243 16.44 5.43 -15.93
C THR A 243 15.96 4.95 -14.57
N PHE A 244 16.83 4.97 -13.56
CA PHE A 244 16.47 4.64 -12.18
C PHE A 244 15.34 5.53 -11.64
N ASP A 245 15.47 6.86 -11.77
CA ASP A 245 14.44 7.81 -11.32
C ASP A 245 13.14 7.66 -12.12
N LYS A 246 13.21 7.44 -13.43
CA LYS A 246 12.05 7.16 -14.27
C LYS A 246 11.29 5.92 -13.76
N THR A 247 12.00 4.84 -13.49
CA THR A 247 11.46 3.58 -12.95
C THR A 247 10.83 3.80 -11.56
N LYS A 248 11.53 4.49 -10.64
CA LYS A 248 11.01 4.83 -9.30
C LYS A 248 9.75 5.70 -9.39
N ASN A 249 9.79 6.78 -10.17
CA ASN A 249 8.71 7.75 -10.32
C ASN A 249 7.48 7.18 -11.03
N ALA A 250 7.65 6.12 -11.84
CA ALA A 250 6.53 5.41 -12.43
C ALA A 250 5.93 4.36 -11.48
N LEU A 251 6.75 3.64 -10.70
CA LEU A 251 6.29 2.58 -9.79
C LEU A 251 5.60 3.15 -8.53
N CYS A 252 6.20 4.16 -7.92
CA CYS A 252 5.82 4.60 -6.58
C CYS A 252 4.43 5.24 -6.46
N PRO A 253 3.99 6.10 -7.40
CA PRO A 253 2.61 6.58 -7.41
C PRO A 253 1.58 5.46 -7.53
N CYS A 254 1.93 4.32 -8.14
CA CYS A 254 0.99 3.20 -8.27
C CYS A 254 0.68 2.52 -6.95
N ALA A 255 1.65 2.42 -6.04
CA ALA A 255 1.42 1.94 -4.68
C ALA A 255 0.51 2.90 -3.89
N ALA A 256 0.75 4.21 -4.00
CA ALA A 256 -0.09 5.23 -3.38
C ALA A 256 -1.55 5.16 -3.86
N ILE A 257 -1.77 4.97 -5.17
CA ILE A 257 -3.11 4.74 -5.74
C ILE A 257 -3.80 3.54 -5.08
N GLN A 258 -3.10 2.43 -4.86
CA GLN A 258 -3.72 1.26 -4.20
C GLN A 258 -4.08 1.55 -2.74
N ARG A 259 -3.29 2.35 -2.01
CA ARG A 259 -3.65 2.80 -0.66
C ARG A 259 -4.97 3.57 -0.68
N SER A 260 -5.08 4.58 -1.55
CA SER A 260 -6.30 5.38 -1.70
C SER A 260 -7.50 4.51 -2.06
N LEU A 261 -7.35 3.59 -3.03
CA LEU A 261 -8.44 2.71 -3.45
C LEU A 261 -8.96 1.79 -2.33
N ILE A 262 -8.08 1.29 -1.44
CA ILE A 262 -8.56 0.50 -0.29
C ILE A 262 -9.38 1.37 0.65
N VAL A 263 -8.89 2.58 0.95
CA VAL A 263 -9.59 3.52 1.83
C VAL A 263 -10.94 3.95 1.22
N GLU A 264 -10.97 4.25 -0.07
CA GLU A 264 -12.20 4.55 -0.83
C GLU A 264 -13.18 3.37 -0.78
N ASN A 265 -12.70 2.14 -0.97
CA ASN A 265 -13.54 0.93 -0.89
C ASN A 265 -14.13 0.72 0.52
N LEU A 266 -13.40 1.06 1.58
CA LEU A 266 -13.91 1.02 2.95
C LEU A 266 -15.05 2.03 3.13
N VAL A 267 -14.84 3.28 2.71
CA VAL A 267 -15.87 4.34 2.77
C VAL A 267 -17.08 3.97 1.92
N ALA A 268 -16.88 3.54 0.68
CA ALA A 268 -17.95 3.15 -0.23
C ALA A 268 -18.76 1.98 0.31
N THR A 269 -18.11 0.97 0.90
CA THR A 269 -18.81 -0.14 1.55
C THR A 269 -19.66 0.38 2.70
N ASN A 270 -19.11 1.23 3.58
CA ASN A 270 -19.88 1.79 4.69
C ASN A 270 -21.11 2.58 4.23
N ASN A 271 -20.99 3.37 3.15
CA ASN A 271 -22.12 4.10 2.58
C ASN A 271 -23.21 3.14 2.09
N LEU A 272 -22.82 2.11 1.33
CA LEU A 272 -23.77 1.12 0.81
C LEU A 272 -24.53 0.38 1.92
N LEU A 273 -23.89 0.14 3.07
CA LEU A 273 -24.53 -0.55 4.20
C LEU A 273 -25.47 0.38 5.01
N ASN A 274 -25.32 1.70 4.88
CA ASN A 274 -26.17 2.68 5.55
C ASN A 274 -27.23 3.29 4.63
N ASP A 275 -27.04 3.21 3.32
CA ASP A 275 -28.04 3.56 2.33
C ASP A 275 -29.16 2.50 2.37
N ASN A 276 -30.42 2.94 2.50
CA ASN A 276 -31.61 2.07 2.47
C ASN A 276 -31.88 1.51 1.05
N LEU A 277 -30.88 0.86 0.44
CA LEU A 277 -30.93 0.30 -0.89
C LEU A 277 -31.71 -1.01 -0.92
N PRO A 278 -32.32 -1.38 -2.07
CA PRO A 278 -32.82 -2.73 -2.27
C PRO A 278 -31.71 -3.77 -2.05
N THR A 279 -32.07 -4.89 -1.42
CA THR A 279 -31.12 -5.98 -1.07
C THR A 279 -30.27 -6.42 -2.27
N THR A 280 -30.86 -6.53 -3.45
CA THR A 280 -30.16 -6.92 -4.68
C THR A 280 -29.11 -5.89 -5.11
N THR A 281 -29.45 -4.61 -5.07
CA THR A 281 -28.55 -3.50 -5.39
C THR A 281 -27.41 -3.39 -4.37
N CYS A 282 -27.71 -3.46 -3.08
CA CYS A 282 -26.68 -3.44 -2.03
C CYS A 282 -25.70 -4.61 -2.21
N ARG A 283 -26.21 -5.84 -2.42
CA ARG A 283 -25.36 -7.02 -2.62
C ARG A 283 -24.50 -6.90 -3.87
N SER A 284 -25.08 -6.49 -4.99
CA SER A 284 -24.33 -6.33 -6.24
C SER A 284 -23.19 -5.31 -6.11
N ARG A 285 -23.48 -4.12 -5.58
CA ARG A 285 -22.45 -3.07 -5.39
C ARG A 285 -21.39 -3.47 -4.37
N THR A 286 -21.80 -4.12 -3.28
CA THR A 286 -20.87 -4.66 -2.28
C THR A 286 -19.96 -5.71 -2.93
N THR A 287 -20.49 -6.67 -3.68
CA THR A 287 -19.69 -7.68 -4.39
C THR A 287 -18.64 -7.05 -5.31
N GLU A 288 -19.00 -5.99 -6.04
CA GLU A 288 -18.08 -5.29 -6.93
C GLU A 288 -16.90 -4.64 -6.19
N ILE A 289 -17.13 -4.10 -5.00
CA ILE A 289 -16.05 -3.56 -4.15
C ILE A 289 -15.19 -4.70 -3.61
N LEU A 290 -15.82 -5.77 -3.14
CA LEU A 290 -15.12 -6.86 -2.45
C LEU A 290 -14.24 -7.68 -3.38
N LYS A 291 -14.49 -7.75 -4.70
CA LYS A 291 -13.79 -8.67 -5.61
C LYS A 291 -12.28 -8.43 -5.78
N LYS A 292 -11.75 -7.27 -5.35
CA LYS A 292 -10.35 -6.89 -5.61
C LYS A 292 -9.37 -7.39 -4.55
N TYR A 293 -9.48 -6.91 -3.30
CA TYR A 293 -8.49 -7.18 -2.25
C TYR A 293 -8.91 -8.28 -1.28
N LEU A 294 -10.21 -8.36 -0.94
CA LEU A 294 -10.71 -9.32 0.05
C LEU A 294 -10.45 -10.79 -0.31
N PRO A 295 -10.58 -11.25 -1.57
CA PRO A 295 -10.33 -12.65 -1.92
C PRO A 295 -8.90 -13.06 -1.64
N VAL A 296 -7.93 -12.16 -1.77
CA VAL A 296 -6.52 -12.43 -1.47
C VAL A 296 -6.31 -12.62 0.03
N VAL A 297 -6.97 -11.79 0.86
CA VAL A 297 -6.92 -11.94 2.32
C VAL A 297 -7.58 -13.25 2.75
N GLU A 298 -8.77 -13.55 2.23
CA GLU A 298 -9.48 -14.79 2.53
C GLU A 298 -8.68 -16.03 2.08
N ASP A 299 -8.09 -16.02 0.88
CA ASP A 299 -7.23 -17.10 0.36
C ASP A 299 -5.97 -17.30 1.20
N ALA A 300 -5.35 -16.21 1.67
CA ALA A 300 -4.16 -16.27 2.50
C ALA A 300 -4.46 -16.98 3.83
N PHE A 301 -5.56 -16.62 4.50
CA PHE A 301 -5.96 -17.26 5.76
C PHE A 301 -6.40 -18.72 5.56
N ASP A 302 -7.12 -19.02 4.49
CA ASP A 302 -7.56 -20.39 4.19
C ASP A 302 -6.37 -21.31 3.93
N LYS A 303 -5.48 -20.95 2.99
CA LYS A 303 -4.34 -21.79 2.61
C LYS A 303 -3.26 -21.90 3.67
N CYS A 304 -3.05 -20.86 4.47
CA CYS A 304 -1.96 -20.86 5.47
C CYS A 304 -2.41 -21.34 6.85
N ALA A 305 -3.66 -21.10 7.24
CA ALA A 305 -4.15 -21.42 8.58
C ALA A 305 -5.30 -22.44 8.58
N GLY A 306 -5.82 -22.84 7.42
CA GLY A 306 -7.03 -23.68 7.32
C GLY A 306 -8.28 -22.95 7.81
N VAL A 307 -8.29 -21.61 7.72
CA VAL A 307 -9.33 -20.77 8.30
C VAL A 307 -10.05 -19.99 7.21
N ARG A 308 -11.29 -20.39 6.92
CA ARG A 308 -12.18 -19.63 6.04
C ARG A 308 -12.78 -18.44 6.79
N LEU A 309 -12.37 -17.24 6.41
CA LEU A 309 -12.92 -16.01 6.98
C LEU A 309 -14.32 -15.72 6.39
N PRO A 310 -15.36 -15.52 7.21
CA PRO A 310 -16.72 -15.23 6.73
C PRO A 310 -16.95 -13.74 6.41
N VAL A 311 -15.88 -12.96 6.16
CA VAL A 311 -15.97 -11.49 6.01
C VAL A 311 -16.90 -11.11 4.86
N ARG A 312 -16.70 -11.72 3.68
CA ARG A 312 -17.55 -11.48 2.51
C ARG A 312 -19.01 -11.85 2.77
N GLU A 313 -19.24 -13.01 3.38
CA GLU A 313 -20.58 -13.50 3.67
C GLU A 313 -21.31 -12.57 4.65
N ASN A 314 -20.64 -12.13 5.70
CA ASN A 314 -21.19 -11.22 6.70
C ASN A 314 -21.61 -9.89 6.07
N LEU A 315 -20.76 -9.27 5.24
CA LEU A 315 -21.10 -8.03 4.55
C LEU A 315 -22.31 -8.18 3.62
N LEU A 316 -22.38 -9.27 2.86
CA LEU A 316 -23.52 -9.52 1.96
C LEU A 316 -24.82 -9.81 2.73
N ASN A 317 -24.72 -10.41 3.93
CA ASN A 317 -25.86 -10.65 4.80
C ASN A 317 -26.41 -9.36 5.40
N VAL A 318 -25.57 -8.33 5.60
CA VAL A 318 -26.01 -7.02 6.09
C VAL A 318 -26.92 -6.28 5.10
N CYS A 319 -26.79 -6.56 3.80
CA CYS A 319 -27.66 -5.96 2.79
C CYS A 319 -29.14 -6.35 2.91
N LYS A 320 -29.53 -7.25 3.81
CA LYS A 320 -30.93 -7.55 4.11
C LYS A 320 -31.58 -6.35 4.80
N GLN A 321 -32.81 -6.01 4.38
CA GLN A 321 -33.61 -4.98 5.03
C GLN A 321 -33.75 -5.26 6.54
N ASN A 322 -33.75 -4.20 7.34
CA ASN A 322 -33.90 -4.23 8.80
C ASN A 322 -32.79 -4.99 9.55
N THR A 323 -31.61 -5.21 8.94
CA THR A 323 -30.45 -5.73 9.68
C THR A 323 -30.13 -4.77 10.83
N PRO A 324 -30.04 -5.25 12.10
CA PRO A 324 -29.68 -4.40 13.24
C PRO A 324 -28.36 -3.66 13.04
N GLU A 325 -28.31 -2.40 13.46
CA GLU A 325 -27.12 -1.53 13.32
C GLU A 325 -25.85 -2.18 13.88
N MET A 326 -25.96 -2.84 15.04
CA MET A 326 -24.86 -3.58 15.66
C MET A 326 -24.25 -4.64 14.73
N ILE A 327 -25.07 -5.37 13.97
CA ILE A 327 -24.58 -6.39 13.01
C ILE A 327 -23.87 -5.71 11.82
N ARG A 328 -24.33 -4.52 11.41
CA ARG A 328 -23.67 -3.72 10.37
C ARG A 328 -22.31 -3.24 10.82
N ARG A 329 -22.24 -2.64 12.02
CA ARG A 329 -21.01 -2.16 12.66
C ARG A 329 -19.98 -3.28 12.75
N ASP A 330 -20.35 -4.43 13.29
CA ASP A 330 -19.43 -5.57 13.43
C ASP A 330 -18.93 -6.14 12.09
N SER A 331 -19.81 -6.21 11.09
CA SER A 331 -19.44 -6.70 9.75
C SER A 331 -18.45 -5.76 9.08
N MET A 332 -18.67 -4.45 9.23
CA MET A 332 -17.76 -3.43 8.73
C MET A 332 -16.41 -3.45 9.47
N ARG A 333 -16.41 -3.60 10.80
CA ARG A 333 -15.17 -3.79 11.57
C ARG A 333 -14.36 -4.98 11.06
N SER A 334 -15.00 -6.13 10.87
CA SER A 334 -14.34 -7.34 10.39
C SER A 334 -13.71 -7.14 9.00
N PHE A 335 -14.41 -6.43 8.12
CA PHE A 335 -13.89 -6.06 6.80
C PHE A 335 -12.67 -5.15 6.88
N VAL A 336 -12.72 -4.14 7.73
CA VAL A 336 -11.61 -3.18 7.92
C VAL A 336 -10.39 -3.88 8.50
N VAL A 337 -10.57 -4.74 9.51
CA VAL A 337 -9.48 -5.56 10.06
C VAL A 337 -8.87 -6.45 8.98
N ALA A 338 -9.68 -7.10 8.13
CA ALA A 338 -9.17 -7.88 7.02
C ALA A 338 -8.37 -7.01 6.02
N MET A 339 -8.87 -5.83 5.65
CA MET A 339 -8.20 -4.94 4.70
C MET A 339 -6.92 -4.30 5.25
N SER A 340 -6.81 -4.14 6.57
CA SER A 340 -5.62 -3.60 7.22
C SER A 340 -4.37 -4.46 7.00
N PHE A 341 -4.53 -5.77 6.79
CA PHE A 341 -3.43 -6.67 6.43
C PHE A 341 -2.80 -6.26 5.10
N PHE A 342 -3.64 -5.94 4.12
CA PHE A 342 -3.20 -5.52 2.80
C PHE A 342 -2.64 -4.09 2.82
N GLN A 343 -3.24 -3.18 3.60
CA GLN A 343 -2.68 -1.83 3.80
C GLN A 343 -1.27 -1.89 4.43
N THR A 344 -1.03 -2.83 5.35
CA THR A 344 0.30 -3.02 5.94
C THR A 344 1.33 -3.42 4.89
N VAL A 345 0.96 -4.29 3.94
CA VAL A 345 1.82 -4.66 2.81
C VAL A 345 2.14 -3.44 1.94
N ILE A 346 1.14 -2.62 1.62
CA ILE A 346 1.35 -1.40 0.83
C ILE A 346 2.27 -0.44 1.56
N ASP A 347 2.07 -0.20 2.86
CA ASP A 347 2.91 0.71 3.64
C ASP A 347 4.37 0.26 3.70
N ARG A 348 4.58 -1.05 3.89
CA ARG A 348 5.93 -1.62 3.87
C ARG A 348 6.60 -1.45 2.51
N PHE A 349 5.88 -1.56 1.41
CA PHE A 349 6.43 -1.28 0.10
C PHE A 349 6.68 0.23 -0.09
N ASP A 350 5.71 1.05 0.28
CA ASP A 350 5.72 2.49 0.07
C ASP A 350 6.84 3.21 0.85
N ARG A 351 7.44 2.57 1.86
CA ARG A 351 8.65 3.08 2.53
C ARG A 351 9.84 3.28 1.57
N PHE A 352 9.94 2.48 0.52
CA PHE A 352 10.96 2.64 -0.52
C PHE A 352 10.64 3.80 -1.46
N CYS A 353 9.36 4.13 -1.55
CA CYS A 353 8.85 5.17 -2.41
C CYS A 353 8.90 6.55 -1.76
N GLN A 354 8.60 6.62 -0.46
CA GLN A 354 8.58 7.86 0.31
C GLN A 354 9.95 8.27 0.84
N ALA A 355 10.96 7.41 0.76
CA ALA A 355 12.31 7.80 1.12
C ALA A 355 12.80 8.90 0.16
N GLU A 356 12.92 10.11 0.69
CA GLU A 356 13.72 11.21 0.16
C GLU A 356 15.19 10.83 0.29
N CYS A 357 15.60 9.81 -0.47
CA CYS A 357 17.01 9.53 -0.66
C CYS A 357 17.60 10.73 -1.40
N PRO A 358 18.79 11.23 -1.02
CA PRO A 358 19.44 12.32 -1.72
C PRO A 358 19.92 11.84 -3.10
N HIS A 359 18.99 11.73 -4.03
CA HIS A 359 19.25 11.51 -5.46
C HIS A 359 19.69 12.82 -6.08
N GLN A 360 19.11 13.94 -5.64
CA GLN A 360 19.38 15.26 -6.17
C GLN A 360 20.88 15.59 -6.16
N PRO A 361 21.64 15.39 -5.06
CA PRO A 361 23.09 15.62 -5.10
C PRO A 361 23.87 14.71 -6.06
N LEU A 362 23.42 13.47 -6.27
CA LEU A 362 24.04 12.55 -7.25
C LEU A 362 23.70 12.94 -8.69
N LEU A 363 22.47 13.40 -8.94
CA LEU A 363 22.06 13.99 -10.21
C LEU A 363 22.80 15.28 -10.50
N ASP A 364 22.90 16.17 -9.52
CA ASP A 364 23.64 17.43 -9.62
C ASP A 364 25.11 17.13 -9.93
N TYR A 365 25.71 16.14 -9.27
CA TYR A 365 27.06 15.67 -9.60
C TYR A 365 27.15 15.12 -11.03
N ALA A 366 26.24 14.24 -11.45
CA ALA A 366 26.22 13.68 -12.80
C ALA A 366 26.11 14.77 -13.89
N MET A 367 25.21 15.73 -13.69
CA MET A 367 25.03 16.88 -14.58
C MET A 367 26.28 17.77 -14.60
N SER A 368 26.88 18.04 -13.43
CA SER A 368 28.12 18.83 -13.32
C SER A 368 29.32 18.14 -13.98
N ALA A 369 29.34 16.82 -14.04
CA ALA A 369 30.34 16.01 -14.72
C ALA A 369 30.12 15.91 -16.25
N GLY A 370 29.17 16.68 -16.81
CA GLY A 370 28.88 16.73 -18.23
C GLY A 370 28.06 15.56 -18.76
N LEU A 371 27.49 14.72 -17.88
CA LEU A 371 26.57 13.66 -18.29
C LEU A 371 25.22 14.28 -18.64
N LYS A 372 24.89 14.28 -19.93
CA LYS A 372 23.57 14.72 -20.40
C LYS A 372 22.52 13.65 -20.08
N PRO A 373 21.27 14.05 -19.73
CA PRO A 373 20.15 13.14 -19.75
C PRO A 373 20.09 12.45 -21.11
N LEU A 374 19.93 11.12 -21.11
CA LEU A 374 19.79 10.33 -22.33
C LEU A 374 18.53 10.69 -23.11
#